data_AF-A0A1M3N5Q9-F1
#
_entry.id   AF-A0A1M3N5Q9-F1
#
_cell.length_a   1.000
_cell.length_b   1.000
_cell.length_c   1.000
_cell.angle_alpha   90.00
_cell.angle_beta   90.00
_cell.angle_gamma   90.00
#
_symmetry.space_group_name_H-M   'P 1'
#
loop_
_entity.id
_entity.type
_entity.pdbx_description
1 polymer ?
#
loop_
_entity_poly.entity_id
_entity_poly.type
_entity_poly.pdbx_seq_one_letter_code
_entity_poly.pdbx_strand_id
1 'polypeptide(L)'
;MHASTLRVVTVREAAGDAAAAPVTIEALFADYVGFVWRSLSHFGVAEADLEDQTQEVFIVAHRQLAQYDVQHPRAWLCGIARRCASAYRRRSHRRHECPVEKLPESTDASDPSLRAELDLLSRVFASLDEQQQEVFVLYEFEEMSMREVAEALQCPLQTAYTRLYAARRELARALALEETT
;
A
#
# COMPACT_ATOMS: atom_id res chain seq x y z
N MET A 1 41.35 -44.91 -42.49
CA MET A 1 40.39 -45.41 -41.47
C MET A 1 40.41 -44.44 -40.30
N HIS A 2 39.47 -43.49 -40.31
CA HIS A 2 39.44 -42.37 -39.38
C HIS A 2 38.55 -42.66 -38.17
N ALA A 3 39.16 -42.42 -37.00
CA ALA A 3 38.66 -41.71 -35.82
C ALA A 3 37.45 -42.19 -35.02
N SER A 4 37.68 -42.14 -33.70
CA SER A 4 36.77 -41.72 -32.64
C SER A 4 35.67 -42.68 -32.19
N THR A 5 35.77 -43.13 -30.93
CA THR A 5 34.61 -43.19 -30.04
C THR A 5 35.04 -42.82 -28.62
N LEU A 6 34.23 -41.95 -28.04
CA LEU A 6 34.46 -41.09 -26.88
C LEU A 6 34.69 -41.84 -25.56
N ARG A 7 35.54 -41.24 -24.71
CA ARG A 7 35.46 -41.38 -23.25
C ARG A 7 34.17 -40.73 -22.75
N VAL A 8 33.37 -41.49 -22.01
CA VAL A 8 32.29 -40.98 -21.17
C VAL A 8 32.91 -40.13 -20.08
N VAL A 9 32.70 -38.81 -20.12
CA VAL A 9 32.90 -37.92 -18.98
C VAL A 9 31.53 -37.68 -18.37
N THR A 10 31.32 -38.26 -17.20
CA THR A 10 30.22 -37.93 -16.31
C THR A 10 30.46 -36.53 -15.76
N VAL A 11 29.76 -35.51 -16.28
CA VAL A 11 29.63 -34.25 -15.56
C VAL A 11 28.46 -34.38 -14.62
N ARG A 12 28.82 -34.34 -13.34
CA ARG A 12 27.95 -34.36 -12.17
C ARG A 12 27.12 -33.07 -12.18
N GLU A 13 25.86 -33.16 -12.60
CA GLU A 13 24.91 -32.06 -12.50
C GLU A 13 24.47 -31.95 -11.03
N ALA A 14 25.25 -31.20 -10.26
CA ALA A 14 25.00 -30.88 -8.87
C ALA A 14 25.07 -29.37 -8.70
N ALA A 15 23.92 -28.73 -8.89
CA ALA A 15 23.50 -27.56 -8.13
C ALA A 15 22.00 -27.44 -8.41
N GLY A 16 21.19 -28.01 -7.51
CA GLY A 16 19.77 -27.74 -7.49
C GLY A 16 19.60 -26.23 -7.37
N ASP A 17 19.10 -25.62 -8.43
CA ASP A 17 18.45 -24.34 -8.38
C ASP A 17 17.33 -24.51 -7.35
N ALA A 18 17.55 -24.00 -6.14
CA ALA A 18 16.51 -23.97 -5.13
C ALA A 18 15.47 -22.98 -5.66
N ALA A 19 14.58 -23.47 -6.51
CA ALA A 19 13.44 -22.74 -7.02
C ALA A 19 12.80 -22.05 -5.81
N ALA A 20 12.89 -20.72 -5.78
CA ALA A 20 12.25 -19.92 -4.75
C ALA A 20 10.82 -20.45 -4.63
N ALA A 21 10.44 -20.87 -3.42
CA ALA A 21 9.13 -21.46 -3.20
C ALA A 21 8.07 -20.54 -3.82
N PRO A 22 7.09 -21.08 -4.57
CA PRO A 22 6.09 -20.25 -5.24
C PRO A 22 5.42 -19.36 -4.19
N VAL A 23 5.29 -18.07 -4.50
CA VAL A 23 4.60 -17.11 -3.63
C VAL A 23 3.19 -17.65 -3.35
N THR A 24 2.87 -17.93 -2.10
CA THR A 24 1.56 -18.43 -1.69
C THR A 24 0.71 -17.33 -1.09
N ILE A 25 -0.61 -17.53 -1.07
CA ILE A 25 -1.51 -16.56 -0.47
C ILE A 25 -1.32 -16.49 1.05
N GLU A 26 -0.98 -17.61 1.69
CA GLU A 26 -0.74 -17.69 3.12
C GLU A 26 0.49 -16.87 3.52
N ALA A 27 1.57 -16.94 2.72
CA ALA A 27 2.76 -16.12 2.93
C ALA A 27 2.44 -14.62 2.74
N LEU A 28 1.72 -14.29 1.66
CA LEU A 28 1.29 -12.90 1.42
C LEU A 28 0.41 -12.36 2.54
N PHE A 29 -0.51 -13.17 3.07
CA PHE A 29 -1.35 -12.77 4.19
C PHE A 29 -0.53 -12.53 5.44
N ALA A 30 0.31 -13.49 5.83
CA ALA A 30 1.15 -13.40 7.02
C ALA A 30 2.07 -12.16 6.99
N ASP A 31 2.68 -11.88 5.84
CA ASP A 31 3.68 -10.82 5.71
C ASP A 31 3.07 -9.42 5.50
N TYR A 32 1.87 -9.33 4.90
CA TYR A 32 1.33 -8.05 4.43
C TYR A 32 -0.07 -7.67 4.95
N VAL A 33 -0.72 -8.47 5.82
CA VAL A 33 -2.04 -8.11 6.35
C VAL A 33 -2.05 -6.74 7.06
N GLY A 34 -1.01 -6.44 7.86
CA GLY A 34 -0.91 -5.14 8.54
C GLY A 34 -0.72 -3.97 7.57
N PHE A 35 0.01 -4.19 6.48
CA PHE A 35 0.18 -3.20 5.40
C PHE A 35 -1.13 -2.93 4.67
N VAL A 36 -1.88 -3.99 4.33
CA VAL A 36 -3.19 -3.88 3.67
C VAL A 36 -4.18 -3.16 4.57
N TRP A 37 -4.23 -3.51 5.85
CA TRP A 37 -5.09 -2.86 6.84
C TRP A 37 -4.84 -1.36 6.90
N ARG A 38 -3.57 -0.95 7.10
CA ARG A 38 -3.20 0.47 7.11
C ARG A 38 -3.55 1.13 5.79
N SER A 39 -3.23 0.53 4.65
CA SER A 39 -3.53 1.10 3.34
C SER A 39 -5.03 1.35 3.16
N LEU A 40 -5.89 0.41 3.55
CA LEU A 40 -7.35 0.58 3.49
C LEU A 40 -7.85 1.71 4.40
N SER A 41 -7.30 1.82 5.60
CA SER A 41 -7.60 2.93 6.51
C SER A 41 -7.23 4.28 5.90
N HIS A 42 -6.03 4.39 5.29
CA HIS A 42 -5.59 5.62 4.61
C HIS A 42 -6.45 5.93 3.38
N PHE A 43 -6.97 4.91 2.69
CA PHE A 43 -7.92 5.10 1.58
C PHE A 43 -9.36 5.37 2.06
N GLY A 44 -9.59 5.64 3.34
CA GLY A 44 -10.89 6.08 3.85
C GLY A 44 -11.93 4.96 3.98
N VAL A 45 -11.50 3.73 4.25
CA VAL A 45 -12.39 2.67 4.74
C VAL A 45 -12.65 2.90 6.23
N ALA A 46 -13.92 2.85 6.64
CA ALA A 46 -14.28 3.02 8.05
C ALA A 46 -13.75 1.85 8.90
N GLU A 47 -13.36 2.14 10.15
CA GLU A 47 -12.78 1.14 11.05
C GLU A 47 -13.63 -0.12 11.18
N ALA A 48 -14.96 0.04 11.27
CA ALA A 48 -15.91 -1.07 11.37
C ALA A 48 -15.95 -1.98 10.13
N ASP A 49 -15.48 -1.51 8.98
CA ASP A 49 -15.48 -2.25 7.71
C ASP A 49 -14.06 -2.73 7.31
N LEU A 50 -13.02 -2.41 8.08
CA LEU A 50 -11.63 -2.72 7.72
C LEU A 50 -11.36 -4.23 7.65
N GLU A 51 -11.95 -5.02 8.54
CA GLU A 51 -11.82 -6.48 8.54
C GLU A 51 -12.38 -7.07 7.23
N ASP A 52 -13.62 -6.72 6.89
CA ASP A 52 -14.30 -7.15 5.67
C ASP A 52 -13.55 -6.71 4.41
N GLN A 53 -13.09 -5.45 4.36
CA GLN A 53 -12.33 -4.96 3.22
C GLN A 53 -10.95 -5.59 3.10
N THR A 54 -10.29 -5.90 4.22
CA THR A 54 -9.01 -6.62 4.23
C THR A 54 -9.20 -8.03 3.68
N GLN A 55 -10.25 -8.73 4.11
CA GLN A 55 -10.59 -10.04 3.58
C GLN A 55 -10.84 -9.99 2.06
N GLU A 56 -11.61 -9.01 1.59
CA GLU A 56 -11.89 -8.85 0.15
C GLU A 56 -10.60 -8.65 -0.66
N VAL A 57 -9.63 -7.87 -0.14
CA VAL A 57 -8.31 -7.69 -0.79
C VAL A 57 -7.60 -9.03 -0.96
N PHE A 58 -7.55 -9.87 0.07
CA PHE A 58 -6.87 -11.17 -0.01
C PHE A 58 -7.64 -12.19 -0.85
N ILE A 59 -8.98 -12.13 -0.90
CA ILE A 59 -9.78 -12.92 -1.83
C ILE A 59 -9.45 -12.55 -3.28
N VAL A 60 -9.35 -11.26 -3.59
CA VAL A 60 -8.97 -10.78 -4.93
C VAL A 60 -7.52 -11.18 -5.24
N ALA A 61 -6.60 -11.03 -4.29
CA ALA A 61 -5.21 -11.45 -4.44
C ALA A 61 -5.11 -12.94 -4.74
N HIS A 62 -5.79 -13.80 -3.98
CA HIS A 62 -5.83 -15.25 -4.22
C HIS A 62 -6.27 -15.60 -5.64
N ARG A 63 -7.31 -14.94 -6.15
CA ARG A 63 -7.84 -15.16 -7.51
C ARG A 63 -6.85 -14.72 -8.61
N GLN A 64 -6.05 -13.69 -8.34
CA GLN A 64 -5.11 -13.12 -9.31
C GLN A 64 -3.71 -13.73 -9.23
N LEU A 65 -3.35 -14.35 -8.10
CA LEU A 65 -2.01 -14.86 -7.81
C LEU A 65 -1.49 -15.84 -8.87
N ALA A 66 -2.37 -16.72 -9.39
CA ALA A 66 -2.00 -17.69 -10.42
C ALA A 66 -1.65 -17.06 -11.79
N GLN A 67 -2.04 -15.81 -12.02
CA GLN A 67 -1.89 -15.11 -13.30
C GLN A 67 -0.87 -13.97 -13.23
N TYR A 68 -0.36 -13.66 -12.04
CA TYR A 68 0.48 -12.49 -11.81
C TYR A 68 1.82 -12.91 -11.21
N ASP A 69 2.89 -12.50 -11.88
CA ASP A 69 4.24 -12.63 -11.33
C ASP A 69 4.47 -11.50 -10.32
N VAL A 70 4.31 -11.83 -9.03
CA VAL A 70 4.35 -10.85 -7.93
C VAL A 70 5.80 -10.50 -7.58
N GLN A 71 6.44 -9.72 -8.45
CA GLN A 71 7.78 -9.19 -8.22
C GLN A 71 7.81 -8.12 -7.12
N HIS A 72 6.71 -7.35 -6.99
CA HIS A 72 6.55 -6.26 -6.03
C HIS A 72 5.25 -6.42 -5.22
N PRO A 73 5.20 -7.32 -4.20
CA PRO A 73 3.99 -7.63 -3.45
C PRO A 73 3.28 -6.42 -2.84
N ARG A 74 4.02 -5.45 -2.29
CA ARG A 74 3.44 -4.21 -1.72
C ARG A 74 2.69 -3.40 -2.77
N ALA A 75 3.33 -3.12 -3.92
CA ALA A 75 2.71 -2.36 -4.99
C ALA A 75 1.45 -3.04 -5.53
N TRP A 76 1.53 -4.35 -5.72
CA TRP A 76 0.43 -5.15 -6.23
C TRP A 76 -0.76 -5.19 -5.25
N LEU A 77 -0.51 -5.52 -3.97
CA LEU A 77 -1.53 -5.54 -2.92
C LEU A 77 -2.12 -4.15 -2.67
N CYS A 78 -1.31 -3.10 -2.70
CA CYS A 78 -1.80 -1.72 -2.61
C CYS A 78 -2.75 -1.37 -3.76
N GLY A 79 -2.41 -1.77 -4.99
CA GLY A 79 -3.28 -1.57 -6.14
C GLY A 79 -4.63 -2.27 -5.98
N ILE A 80 -4.64 -3.47 -5.38
CA ILE A 80 -5.89 -4.19 -5.03
C ILE A 80 -6.64 -3.42 -3.93
N ALA A 81 -5.98 -3.07 -2.83
CA ALA A 81 -6.56 -2.33 -1.71
C ALA A 81 -7.20 -1.01 -2.15
N ARG A 82 -6.53 -0.23 -3.02
CA ARG A 82 -7.04 1.02 -3.57
C ARG A 82 -8.33 0.80 -4.37
N ARG A 83 -8.40 -0.26 -5.19
CA ARG A 83 -9.61 -0.61 -5.94
C ARG A 83 -10.75 -1.02 -5.02
N CYS A 84 -10.48 -1.83 -4.00
CA CYS A 84 -11.46 -2.24 -2.99
C CYS A 84 -12.00 -1.03 -2.24
N ALA A 85 -11.13 -0.18 -1.68
CA ALA A 85 -11.50 1.05 -0.98
C ALA A 85 -12.31 2.00 -1.87
N SER A 86 -11.89 2.19 -3.13
CA SER A 86 -12.62 3.02 -4.10
C SER A 86 -14.03 2.47 -4.38
N ALA A 87 -14.18 1.13 -4.50
CA ALA A 87 -15.49 0.49 -4.64
C ALA A 87 -16.35 0.62 -3.38
N TYR A 88 -15.74 0.48 -2.20
CA TYR A 88 -16.37 0.71 -0.91
C TYR A 88 -16.89 2.14 -0.80
N ARG A 89 -16.06 3.17 -1.04
CA ARG A 89 -16.47 4.58 -1.01
C ARG A 89 -17.62 4.86 -1.98
N ARG A 90 -17.55 4.37 -3.22
CA ARG A 90 -18.66 4.50 -4.20
C ARG A 90 -19.96 3.87 -3.73
N ARG A 91 -19.91 2.77 -2.97
CA ARG A 91 -21.11 2.11 -2.42
C ARG A 91 -21.62 2.85 -1.19
N SER A 92 -20.71 3.32 -0.35
CA SER A 92 -20.96 4.13 0.83
C SER A 92 -21.62 5.46 0.46
N HIS A 93 -21.10 6.21 -0.51
CA HIS A 93 -21.73 7.45 -1.00
C HIS A 93 -23.15 7.24 -1.53
N ARG A 94 -23.44 6.10 -2.15
CA ARG A 94 -24.80 5.74 -2.58
C ARG A 94 -25.73 5.36 -1.41
N ARG A 95 -25.17 4.94 -0.26
CA ARG A 95 -25.93 4.70 0.98
C ARG A 95 -26.14 5.98 1.81
N HIS A 96 -25.21 6.93 1.74
CA HIS A 96 -25.22 8.20 2.47
C HIS A 96 -26.23 9.24 1.95
N GLU A 97 -27.07 8.91 0.96
CA GLU A 97 -28.33 9.64 0.72
C GLU A 97 -29.38 9.41 1.86
N CYS A 98 -29.02 8.63 2.89
CA CYS A 98 -29.66 8.64 4.21
C CYS A 98 -28.61 8.92 5.29
N PRO A 99 -28.83 9.87 6.23
CA PRO A 99 -27.77 10.35 7.12
C PRO A 99 -27.55 9.39 8.29
N VAL A 100 -26.30 9.00 8.52
CA VAL A 100 -25.83 8.51 9.84
C VAL A 100 -24.51 9.20 10.19
N GLU A 101 -24.41 9.45 11.49
CA GLU A 101 -23.59 10.40 12.22
C GLU A 101 -22.14 9.95 12.47
N LYS A 102 -21.34 10.92 12.92
CA LYS A 102 -19.87 11.00 13.00
C LYS A 102 -19.12 9.81 13.60
N LEU A 103 -17.89 9.68 13.09
CA LEU A 103 -16.76 8.86 13.55
C LEU A 103 -16.44 9.00 15.05
N PRO A 104 -16.10 7.92 15.76
CA PRO A 104 -15.46 8.01 17.07
C PRO A 104 -13.95 8.29 16.91
N GLU A 105 -13.47 9.11 17.83
CA GLU A 105 -12.06 9.45 18.03
C GLU A 105 -11.42 8.39 18.94
N SER A 106 -10.29 7.80 18.54
CA SER A 106 -9.45 6.95 19.40
C SER A 106 -8.00 7.09 18.92
N THR A 107 -7.02 7.46 19.75
CA THR A 107 -6.43 6.58 20.77
C THR A 107 -5.76 7.41 21.88
N ASP A 108 -5.72 6.85 23.09
CA ASP A 108 -5.10 7.38 24.31
C ASP A 108 -3.60 7.71 24.12
N ALA A 109 -3.27 8.98 23.84
CA ALA A 109 -1.94 9.54 24.07
C ALA A 109 -1.95 10.19 25.46
N SER A 110 -1.20 9.63 26.41
CA SER A 110 -1.16 10.08 27.81
C SER A 110 -0.51 11.46 28.01
N ASP A 111 -0.10 12.14 26.94
CA ASP A 111 0.49 13.48 26.95
C ASP A 111 -0.36 14.45 26.11
N PRO A 112 -0.99 15.48 26.73
CA PRO A 112 -1.78 16.48 26.04
C PRO A 112 -1.02 17.24 24.95
N SER A 113 0.31 17.40 25.08
CA SER A 113 1.14 18.07 24.08
C SER A 113 1.32 17.22 22.82
N LEU A 114 1.60 15.93 23.00
CA LEU A 114 1.68 14.96 21.90
C LEU A 114 0.34 14.82 21.16
N ARG A 115 -0.78 14.87 21.89
CA ARG A 115 -2.12 14.81 21.29
C ARG A 115 -2.40 16.02 20.40
N ALA A 116 -2.03 17.23 20.84
CA ALA A 116 -2.18 18.44 20.04
C ALA A 116 -1.34 18.42 18.75
N GLU A 117 -0.11 17.91 18.84
CA GLU A 117 0.79 17.77 17.69
C GLU A 117 0.28 16.73 16.68
N LEU A 118 -0.20 15.57 17.16
CA LEU A 118 -0.82 14.55 16.32
C LEU A 118 -2.12 15.03 15.67
N ASP A 119 -2.94 15.79 16.39
CA ASP A 119 -4.18 16.37 15.85
C ASP A 119 -3.89 17.39 14.76
N LEU A 120 -2.86 18.24 14.94
CA LEU A 120 -2.41 19.13 13.89
C LEU A 120 -1.96 18.34 12.68
N LEU A 121 -1.03 17.39 12.86
CA LEU A 121 -0.48 16.62 11.76
C LEU A 121 -1.61 15.93 10.98
N SER A 122 -2.60 15.39 11.70
CA SER A 122 -3.80 14.79 11.13
C SER A 122 -4.63 15.79 10.32
N ARG A 123 -4.86 17.01 10.82
CA ARG A 123 -5.57 18.07 10.10
C ARG A 123 -4.84 18.55 8.84
N VAL A 124 -3.52 18.74 8.94
CA VAL A 124 -2.69 19.15 7.80
C VAL A 124 -2.65 18.05 6.76
N PHE A 125 -2.48 16.81 7.20
CA PHE A 125 -2.52 15.66 6.30
C PHE A 125 -3.87 15.55 5.61
N ALA A 126 -4.98 15.74 6.33
CA ALA A 126 -6.33 15.79 5.78
C ALA A 126 -6.58 16.95 4.80
N SER A 127 -5.75 18.01 4.82
CA SER A 127 -5.85 19.13 3.87
C SER A 127 -5.23 18.84 2.50
N LEU A 128 -4.36 17.83 2.42
CA LEU A 128 -3.79 17.35 1.17
C LEU A 128 -4.90 16.75 0.30
N ASP A 129 -4.77 16.85 -1.03
CA ASP A 129 -5.67 16.10 -1.90
C ASP A 129 -5.43 14.59 -1.75
N GLU A 130 -6.45 13.77 -2.02
CA GLU A 130 -6.40 12.31 -1.84
C GLU A 130 -5.20 11.70 -2.57
N GLN A 131 -4.86 12.19 -3.76
CA GLN A 131 -3.76 11.65 -4.57
C GLN A 131 -2.38 12.02 -3.99
N GLN A 132 -2.26 13.16 -3.32
CA GLN A 132 -1.07 13.58 -2.58
C GLN A 132 -0.89 12.75 -1.31
N GLN A 133 -1.97 12.51 -0.56
CA GLN A 133 -1.95 11.64 0.62
C GLN A 133 -1.52 10.22 0.25
N GLU A 134 -2.12 9.65 -0.81
CA GLU A 134 -1.80 8.31 -1.29
C GLU A 134 -0.32 8.19 -1.67
N VAL A 135 0.24 9.14 -2.44
CA VAL A 135 1.66 9.12 -2.81
C VAL A 135 2.57 9.25 -1.59
N PHE A 136 2.24 10.15 -0.66
CA PHE A 136 3.04 10.38 0.54
C PHE A 136 3.09 9.14 1.44
N VAL A 137 1.94 8.51 1.69
CA VAL A 137 1.86 7.28 2.51
C VAL A 137 2.69 6.16 1.89
N LEU A 138 2.49 5.89 0.61
CA LEU A 138 3.16 4.77 -0.05
C LEU A 138 4.67 4.96 -0.12
N TYR A 139 5.13 6.20 -0.29
CA TYR A 139 6.56 6.49 -0.39
C TYR A 139 7.25 6.59 0.98
N GLU A 140 6.70 7.40 1.91
CA GLU A 140 7.38 7.74 3.17
C GLU A 140 7.12 6.71 4.28
N PHE A 141 5.90 6.16 4.35
CA PHE A 141 5.52 5.24 5.43
C PHE A 141 5.68 3.77 5.05
N GLU A 142 5.38 3.44 3.80
CA GLU A 142 5.43 2.06 3.31
C GLU A 142 6.70 1.75 2.50
N GLU A 143 7.60 2.75 2.43
CA GLU A 143 8.97 2.69 1.86
C GLU A 143 9.02 2.15 0.42
N MET A 144 7.95 2.34 -0.36
CA MET A 144 7.91 1.91 -1.74
C MET A 144 8.78 2.82 -2.62
N SER A 145 9.46 2.23 -3.59
CA SER A 145 10.15 3.04 -4.61
C SER A 145 9.13 3.88 -5.40
N MET A 146 9.54 5.03 -5.91
CA MET A 146 8.62 5.89 -6.68
C MET A 146 8.05 5.20 -7.93
N ARG A 147 8.78 4.22 -8.48
CA ARG A 147 8.28 3.35 -9.57
C ARG A 147 7.12 2.49 -9.10
N GLU A 148 7.27 1.78 -7.98
CA GLU A 148 6.21 0.97 -7.38
C GLU A 148 4.99 1.82 -7.00
N VAL A 149 5.20 3.04 -6.48
CA VAL A 149 4.11 3.99 -6.18
C VAL A 149 3.35 4.38 -7.45
N ALA A 150 4.06 4.74 -8.52
CA ALA A 150 3.44 5.10 -9.80
C ALA A 150 2.63 3.93 -10.40
N GLU A 151 3.14 2.71 -10.29
CA GLU A 151 2.44 1.49 -10.70
C GLU A 151 1.19 1.24 -9.86
N ALA A 152 1.29 1.32 -8.52
CA ALA A 152 0.17 1.10 -7.61
C ALA A 152 -0.97 2.13 -7.81
N LEU A 153 -0.60 3.39 -8.04
CA LEU A 153 -1.56 4.48 -8.28
C LEU A 153 -2.00 4.61 -9.74
N GLN A 154 -1.41 3.82 -10.63
CA GLN A 154 -1.66 3.84 -12.08
C GLN A 154 -1.52 5.25 -12.68
N CYS A 155 -0.42 5.93 -12.35
CA CYS A 155 -0.11 7.25 -12.88
C CYS A 155 1.31 7.30 -13.47
N PRO A 156 1.62 8.29 -14.34
CA PRO A 156 2.99 8.46 -14.84
C PRO A 156 3.97 8.71 -13.69
N LEU A 157 5.20 8.17 -13.80
CA LEU A 157 6.25 8.34 -12.79
C LEU A 157 6.48 9.82 -12.40
N GLN A 158 6.49 10.71 -13.40
CA GLN A 158 6.66 12.14 -13.18
C GLN A 158 5.47 12.77 -12.43
N THR A 159 4.26 12.24 -12.63
CA THR A 159 3.07 12.65 -11.89
C THR A 159 3.18 12.25 -10.43
N ALA A 160 3.67 11.04 -10.13
CA ALA A 160 3.92 10.60 -8.75
C ALA A 160 4.95 11.52 -8.05
N TYR A 161 6.07 11.84 -8.70
CA TYR A 161 7.05 12.80 -8.16
C TYR A 161 6.45 14.18 -7.89
N THR A 162 5.66 14.71 -8.84
CA THR A 162 5.04 16.03 -8.69
C THR A 162 4.05 16.05 -7.53
N ARG A 163 3.28 14.98 -7.34
CA ARG A 163 2.34 14.83 -6.21
C ARG A 163 3.08 14.73 -4.88
N LEU A 164 4.15 13.93 -4.79
CA LEU A 164 4.97 13.85 -3.57
C LEU A 164 5.56 15.22 -3.21
N TYR A 165 6.08 15.93 -4.21
CA TYR A 165 6.64 17.27 -4.01
C TYR A 165 5.57 18.25 -3.50
N ALA A 166 4.36 18.22 -4.07
CA ALA A 166 3.25 19.04 -3.61
C ALA A 166 2.88 18.70 -2.15
N ALA A 167 2.72 17.41 -1.83
CA ALA A 167 2.41 16.93 -0.48
C ALA A 167 3.43 17.44 0.56
N ARG A 168 4.72 17.23 0.30
CA ARG A 168 5.82 17.70 1.17
C ARG A 168 5.79 19.21 1.36
N ARG A 169 5.50 19.97 0.30
CA ARG A 169 5.47 21.43 0.36
C ARG A 169 4.32 21.95 1.22
N GLU A 170 3.13 21.36 1.11
CA GLU A 170 1.99 21.77 1.93
C GLU A 170 2.20 21.38 3.41
N LEU A 171 2.73 20.19 3.69
CA LEU A 171 3.11 19.78 5.05
C LEU A 171 4.15 20.73 5.66
N ALA A 172 5.22 21.05 4.93
CA ALA A 172 6.26 21.96 5.39
C ALA A 172 5.73 23.38 5.67
N ARG A 173 4.80 23.89 4.84
CA ARG A 173 4.17 25.20 5.08
C ARG A 173 3.35 25.20 6.35
N ALA A 174 2.58 24.15 6.61
CA ALA A 174 1.75 24.09 7.79
C ALA A 174 2.58 24.01 9.07
N LEU A 175 3.67 23.24 9.08
CA LEU A 175 4.59 23.17 10.21
C LEU A 175 5.29 24.53 10.46
N ALA A 176 5.70 25.25 9.41
CA ALA A 176 6.33 26.56 9.54
C ALA A 176 5.40 27.66 10.09
N LEU A 177 4.09 27.55 9.84
CA LEU A 177 3.09 28.48 10.39
C LEU A 177 2.90 28.30 11.91
N GLU A 178 3.18 27.10 12.43
CA GLU A 178 3.13 26.84 13.87
C GLU A 178 4.36 27.32 14.62
N GLU A 179 5.56 27.17 14.05
CA GLU A 179 6.80 27.66 14.71
C GLU A 179 6.81 29.19 14.91
N THR A 180 5.93 29.92 14.21
CA THR A 180 5.85 31.38 14.26
C THR A 180 4.76 31.90 15.22
N THR A 181 3.88 31.04 15.76
CA THR A 181 2.74 31.41 16.63
C THR A 181 3.02 31.05 18.09
#